data_AF-A0A7L0IV03-F1
#
_entry.id   AF-A0A7L0IV03-F1
#
_cell.length_a   1.000
_cell.length_b   1.000
_cell.length_c   1.000
_cell.angle_alpha   90.00
_cell.angle_beta   90.00
_cell.angle_gamma   90.00
#
_symmetry.space_group_name_H-M   'P 1'
#
loop_
_entity.id
_entity.type
_entity.pdbx_description
1 polymer ?
#
loop_
_entity_poly.entity_id
_entity_poly.type
_entity_poly.pdbx_seq_one_letter_code
_entity_poly.pdbx_strand_id
1 'polypeptide(L)'
;QDTFKIQTQRAFLDFYLADDSNIRLDIQTLDTAEGIVEVISPNMSVFFLLFTVVKKVRDFELPYLSLQSMELHCKLEIRKWYEDPSLDILLMDCRASLNLLHTQAVQEVERNWVKPTEQQMQELEFLQKNANKVKFLGQIQEMQFYGYIQPDPCIYDYPEEGYSADIHIGNGKINCCITLPTNQIKEVSFKINRLRSWWSATKDGKEDTLKLRFEYNYSGTWHWIILYTKQ
;
A
#
# COMPACT_ATOMS: atom_id res chain seq x y z
N GLN A 1 -16.36 -33.64 20.03
CA GLN A 1 -15.70 -32.83 18.99
C GLN A 1 -16.08 -31.39 19.29
N ASP A 2 -15.37 -30.76 20.23
CA ASP A 2 -15.69 -29.40 20.68
C ASP A 2 -15.00 -28.40 19.76
N THR A 3 -15.77 -27.81 18.86
CA THR A 3 -15.37 -26.59 18.16
C THR A 3 -15.13 -25.52 19.22
N PHE A 4 -13.94 -24.91 19.24
CA PHE A 4 -13.58 -23.85 20.19
C PHE A 4 -14.71 -22.80 20.27
N LYS A 5 -15.46 -22.78 21.37
CA LYS A 5 -16.44 -21.71 21.66
C LYS A 5 -15.66 -20.48 22.12
N ILE A 6 -15.11 -19.73 21.17
CA ILE A 6 -14.55 -18.41 21.46
C ILE A 6 -15.73 -17.52 21.83
N GLN A 7 -15.78 -17.08 23.09
CA GLN A 7 -16.80 -16.13 23.53
C GLN A 7 -16.52 -14.77 22.90
N THR A 8 -17.53 -14.21 22.25
CA THR A 8 -17.51 -12.84 21.78
C THR A 8 -17.47 -11.89 22.98
N GLN A 9 -16.48 -11.01 23.02
CA GLN A 9 -16.32 -10.00 24.06
C GLN A 9 -16.25 -8.62 23.43
N ARG A 10 -16.58 -7.58 24.19
CA ARG A 10 -16.36 -6.20 23.75
C ARG A 10 -14.91 -5.81 24.03
N ALA A 11 -14.32 -5.08 23.10
CA ALA A 11 -12.96 -4.58 23.21
C ALA A 11 -12.84 -3.22 22.53
N PHE A 12 -11.75 -2.51 22.82
CA PHE A 12 -11.39 -1.30 22.10
C PHE A 12 -10.22 -1.57 21.18
N LEU A 13 -10.29 -1.06 19.96
CA LEU A 13 -9.21 -1.16 18.99
C LEU A 13 -8.97 0.19 18.31
N ASP A 14 -7.68 0.51 18.11
CA ASP A 14 -7.23 1.73 17.47
C ASP A 14 -6.93 1.47 15.99
N PHE A 15 -7.54 2.27 15.12
CA PHE A 15 -7.33 2.28 13.69
C PHE A 15 -6.65 3.59 13.29
N TYR A 16 -5.52 3.49 12.63
CA TYR A 16 -4.66 4.60 12.27
C TYR A 16 -4.99 5.09 10.86
N LEU A 17 -4.84 6.40 10.65
CA LEU A 17 -4.83 7.02 9.34
C LEU A 17 -3.38 7.18 8.88
N ALA A 18 -3.18 7.58 7.63
CA ALA A 18 -1.85 7.72 7.05
C ALA A 18 -0.94 8.71 7.81
N ASP A 19 -1.50 9.71 8.49
CA ASP A 19 -0.80 10.72 9.30
C ASP A 19 -0.58 10.30 10.76
N ASP A 20 -0.70 9.01 11.07
CA ASP A 20 -0.58 8.42 12.40
C ASP A 20 -1.64 8.89 13.42
N SER A 21 -2.61 9.72 13.03
CA SER A 21 -3.81 9.95 13.84
C SER A 21 -4.64 8.67 13.92
N ASN A 22 -5.47 8.52 14.97
CA ASN A 22 -6.24 7.29 15.15
C ASN A 22 -7.72 7.52 15.48
N ILE A 23 -8.51 6.49 15.18
CA ILE A 23 -9.92 6.34 15.53
C ILE A 23 -10.01 5.13 16.44
N ARG A 24 -10.45 5.34 17.68
CA ARG A 24 -10.72 4.25 18.62
C ARG A 24 -12.18 3.80 18.49
N LEU A 25 -12.39 2.51 18.26
CA LEU A 25 -13.73 1.93 18.15
C LEU A 25 -13.98 0.90 19.26
N ASP A 26 -15.23 0.84 19.70
CA ASP A 26 -15.78 -0.25 20.50
C ASP A 26 -16.22 -1.35 19.54
N ILE A 27 -15.50 -2.47 19.55
CA ILE A 27 -15.69 -3.61 18.65
C ILE A 27 -16.01 -4.87 19.43
N GLN A 28 -16.51 -5.89 18.74
CA GLN A 28 -16.53 -7.25 19.22
C GLN A 28 -15.25 -7.98 18.81
N THR A 29 -14.76 -8.89 19.66
CA THR A 29 -13.54 -9.68 19.38
C THR A 29 -13.63 -10.54 18.12
N LEU A 30 -14.85 -10.82 17.65
CA LEU A 30 -15.14 -11.58 16.42
C LEU A 30 -15.63 -10.72 15.27
N ASP A 31 -15.52 -9.38 15.36
CA ASP A 31 -15.82 -8.53 14.21
C ASP A 31 -14.79 -8.77 13.09
N THR A 32 -15.29 -8.90 11.87
CA THR A 32 -14.47 -9.08 10.67
C THR A 32 -13.89 -7.75 10.21
N ALA A 33 -12.80 -7.80 9.44
CA ALA A 33 -12.20 -6.62 8.83
C ALA A 33 -13.21 -5.85 7.95
N GLU A 34 -14.02 -6.56 7.18
CA GLU A 34 -15.10 -5.98 6.37
C GLU A 34 -16.12 -5.23 7.23
N GLY A 35 -16.65 -5.87 8.27
CA GLY A 35 -17.65 -5.26 9.15
C GLY A 35 -17.11 -4.03 9.89
N ILE A 36 -15.83 -4.06 10.29
CA ILE A 36 -15.17 -2.89 10.89
C ILE A 36 -15.08 -1.73 9.90
N VAL A 37 -14.66 -1.99 8.66
CA VAL A 37 -14.58 -0.96 7.62
C VAL A 37 -15.97 -0.38 7.31
N GLU A 38 -17.01 -1.20 7.27
CA GLU A 38 -18.39 -0.74 7.10
C GLU A 38 -18.85 0.18 8.24
N VAL A 39 -18.43 -0.06 9.49
CA VAL A 39 -18.74 0.83 10.61
C VAL A 39 -18.03 2.19 10.45
N ILE A 40 -16.78 2.18 9.99
CA ILE A 40 -15.97 3.40 9.85
C ILE A 40 -16.41 4.22 8.64
N SER A 41 -16.75 3.54 7.55
CA SER A 41 -17.05 4.15 6.25
C SER A 41 -18.23 3.44 5.57
N PRO A 42 -19.47 3.57 6.08
CA PRO A 42 -20.61 2.77 5.62
C PRO A 42 -20.92 2.90 4.13
N ASN A 43 -20.70 4.09 3.57
CA ASN A 43 -20.99 4.38 2.16
C ASN A 43 -19.80 4.09 1.23
N MET A 44 -18.61 3.83 1.79
CA MET A 44 -17.36 3.77 1.02
C MET A 44 -16.46 2.59 1.41
N SER A 45 -17.03 1.57 2.05
CA SER A 45 -16.30 0.37 2.50
C SER A 45 -15.62 -0.37 1.36
N VAL A 46 -16.15 -0.25 0.13
CA VAL A 46 -15.55 -0.81 -1.09
C VAL A 46 -14.25 -0.11 -1.52
N PHE A 47 -13.99 1.11 -1.03
CA PHE A 47 -12.85 1.93 -1.45
C PHE A 47 -11.69 1.92 -0.45
N PHE A 48 -11.95 1.60 0.80
CA PHE A 48 -10.96 1.60 1.89
C PHE A 48 -10.85 0.21 2.49
N LEU A 49 -9.65 -0.22 2.83
CA LEU A 49 -9.41 -1.49 3.49
C LEU A 49 -8.44 -1.31 4.66
N LEU A 50 -8.38 -2.34 5.51
CA LEU A 50 -7.44 -2.42 6.60
C LEU A 50 -6.11 -3.01 6.15
N PHE A 51 -5.03 -2.38 6.60
CA PHE A 51 -3.66 -2.82 6.43
C PHE A 51 -2.99 -2.95 7.79
N THR A 52 -2.13 -3.95 7.93
CA THR A 52 -1.06 -3.89 8.92
C THR A 52 0.20 -3.35 8.24
N VAL A 53 1.22 -3.06 9.03
CA VAL A 53 2.58 -2.74 8.51
C VAL A 53 3.10 -3.82 7.55
N VAL A 54 2.60 -5.05 7.67
CA VAL A 54 3.11 -6.22 6.93
C VAL A 54 2.22 -6.61 5.75
N LYS A 55 0.90 -6.47 5.86
CA LYS A 55 -0.02 -6.97 4.81
C LYS A 55 -1.38 -6.26 4.81
N LYS A 56 -2.08 -6.38 3.68
CA LYS A 56 -3.54 -6.18 3.64
C LYS A 56 -4.23 -7.21 4.55
N VAL A 57 -5.14 -6.74 5.40
CA VAL A 57 -6.02 -7.61 6.19
C VAL A 57 -7.14 -8.10 5.27
N ARG A 58 -7.38 -9.42 5.25
CA ARG A 58 -8.46 -10.00 4.44
C ARG A 58 -9.81 -9.72 5.08
N ASP A 59 -10.83 -9.60 4.25
CA ASP A 59 -12.19 -9.21 4.64
C ASP A 59 -12.76 -10.10 5.76
N PHE A 60 -12.45 -11.40 5.73
CA PHE A 60 -12.88 -12.39 6.73
C PHE A 60 -11.96 -12.52 7.97
N GLU A 61 -10.80 -11.86 7.99
CA GLU A 61 -9.92 -11.88 9.17
C GLU A 61 -10.58 -11.13 10.33
N LEU A 62 -10.23 -11.53 11.55
CA LEU A 62 -10.72 -10.94 12.80
C LEU A 62 -9.62 -10.02 13.35
N PRO A 63 -9.63 -8.70 13.08
CA PRO A 63 -8.45 -7.86 13.30
C PRO A 63 -7.97 -7.84 14.75
N TYR A 64 -8.91 -7.92 15.71
CA TYR A 64 -8.59 -8.01 17.13
C TYR A 64 -7.73 -9.24 17.46
N LEU A 65 -8.14 -10.43 17.00
CA LEU A 65 -7.40 -11.67 17.25
C LEU A 65 -6.12 -11.74 16.42
N SER A 66 -6.15 -11.28 15.17
CA SER A 66 -4.96 -11.23 14.31
C SER A 66 -3.86 -10.40 14.97
N LEU A 67 -4.18 -9.22 15.52
CA LEU A 67 -3.20 -8.38 16.21
C LEU A 67 -2.66 -9.01 17.49
N GLN A 68 -3.50 -9.67 18.29
CA GLN A 68 -3.05 -10.33 19.51
C GLN A 68 -2.07 -11.48 19.25
N SER A 69 -2.17 -12.11 18.09
CA SER A 69 -1.27 -13.19 17.68
C SER A 69 0.05 -12.72 17.09
N MET A 70 0.20 -11.42 16.82
CA MET A 70 1.42 -10.86 16.23
C MET A 70 2.45 -10.55 17.33
N GLU A 71 3.69 -11.01 17.14
CA GLU A 71 4.81 -10.72 18.04
C GLU A 71 5.27 -9.25 17.97
N LEU A 72 4.97 -8.57 16.86
CA LEU A 72 5.26 -7.16 16.65
C LEU A 72 4.05 -6.31 17.06
N HIS A 73 4.31 -5.13 17.64
CA HIS A 73 3.30 -4.10 17.84
C HIS A 73 2.84 -3.53 16.48
N CYS A 74 1.98 -4.28 15.79
CA CYS A 74 1.40 -3.89 14.52
C CYS A 74 0.28 -2.87 14.74
N LYS A 75 0.29 -1.81 13.93
CA LYS A 75 -0.83 -0.88 13.79
C LYS A 75 -1.78 -1.38 12.70
N LEU A 76 -3.07 -1.15 12.86
CA LEU A 76 -4.06 -1.28 11.79
C LEU A 76 -4.28 0.08 11.14
N GLU A 77 -3.91 0.23 9.89
CA GLU A 77 -4.11 1.44 9.09
C GLU A 77 -5.34 1.28 8.19
N ILE A 78 -6.13 2.34 8.06
CA ILE A 78 -7.19 2.46 7.05
C ILE A 78 -6.59 3.15 5.84
N ARG A 79 -6.64 2.49 4.69
CA ARG A 79 -6.04 2.99 3.46
C ARG A 79 -6.96 2.77 2.27
N LYS A 80 -6.94 3.71 1.32
CA LYS A 80 -7.57 3.52 0.01
C LYS A 80 -6.99 2.27 -0.68
N TRP A 81 -7.84 1.44 -1.30
CA TRP A 81 -7.44 0.21 -2.00
C TRP A 81 -7.99 0.12 -3.43
N TYR A 82 -7.69 1.10 -4.26
CA TYR A 82 -7.92 1.01 -5.70
C TYR A 82 -6.74 1.61 -6.45
N GLU A 83 -6.40 1.00 -7.58
CA GLU A 83 -5.20 1.36 -8.33
C GLU A 83 -5.40 2.55 -9.27
N ASP A 84 -6.63 2.79 -9.74
CA ASP A 84 -6.94 3.86 -10.71
C ASP A 84 -7.22 5.18 -9.97
N PRO A 85 -6.32 6.18 -10.05
CA PRO A 85 -6.52 7.47 -9.37
C PRO A 85 -7.77 8.22 -9.81
N SER A 86 -8.30 7.96 -11.01
CA SER A 86 -9.50 8.63 -11.50
C SER A 86 -10.74 8.33 -10.64
N LEU A 87 -10.74 7.21 -9.91
CA LEU A 87 -11.82 6.84 -9.00
C LEU A 87 -11.91 7.73 -7.75
N ASP A 88 -10.89 8.53 -7.45
CA ASP A 88 -10.93 9.50 -6.36
C ASP A 88 -12.12 10.46 -6.49
N ILE A 89 -12.53 10.80 -7.72
CA ILE A 89 -13.65 11.72 -7.98
C ILE A 89 -14.94 11.22 -7.31
N LEU A 90 -15.12 9.90 -7.19
CA LEU A 90 -16.27 9.27 -6.54
C LEU A 90 -16.27 9.51 -5.03
N LEU A 91 -15.13 9.86 -4.45
CA LEU A 91 -14.95 10.06 -3.00
C LEU A 91 -14.93 11.54 -2.61
N MET A 92 -14.69 12.46 -3.56
CA MET A 92 -14.45 13.88 -3.25
C MET A 92 -15.68 14.62 -2.72
N ASP A 93 -16.90 14.17 -3.07
CA ASP A 93 -18.15 14.78 -2.61
C ASP A 93 -18.46 14.46 -1.13
N CYS A 94 -17.84 13.41 -0.58
CA CYS A 94 -17.97 13.03 0.82
C CYS A 94 -16.85 13.69 1.65
N ARG A 95 -17.20 14.55 2.61
CA ARG A 95 -16.22 15.25 3.46
C ARG A 95 -15.26 14.29 4.18
N ALA A 96 -15.77 13.15 4.68
CA ALA A 96 -14.94 12.17 5.39
C ALA A 96 -13.93 11.53 4.44
N SER A 97 -14.38 11.07 3.27
CA SER A 97 -13.53 10.42 2.26
C SER A 97 -12.54 11.38 1.62
N LEU A 98 -12.96 12.62 1.35
CA LEU A 98 -12.08 13.71 0.90
C LEU A 98 -10.95 13.94 1.91
N ASN A 99 -11.25 13.93 3.20
CA ASN A 99 -10.23 14.08 4.24
C ASN A 99 -9.27 12.88 4.25
N LEU A 100 -9.80 11.65 4.20
CA LEU A 100 -8.98 10.44 4.18
C LEU A 100 -8.03 10.40 2.97
N LEU A 101 -8.55 10.66 1.78
CA LEU A 101 -7.76 10.75 0.55
C LEU A 101 -6.68 11.83 0.65
N HIS A 102 -7.05 13.03 1.09
CA HIS A 102 -6.13 14.14 1.21
C HIS A 102 -5.02 13.83 2.22
N THR A 103 -5.36 13.31 3.40
CA THR A 103 -4.39 12.92 4.42
C THR A 103 -3.42 11.86 3.87
N GLN A 104 -3.93 10.84 3.19
CA GLN A 104 -3.08 9.82 2.55
C GLN A 104 -2.17 10.42 1.47
N ALA A 105 -2.71 11.26 0.58
CA ALA A 105 -1.97 11.90 -0.49
C ALA A 105 -0.83 12.80 0.01
N VAL A 106 -1.07 13.58 1.07
CA VAL A 106 -0.02 14.39 1.72
C VAL A 106 1.11 13.49 2.24
N GLN A 107 0.76 12.39 2.90
CA GLN A 107 1.75 11.46 3.45
C GLN A 107 2.54 10.72 2.35
N GLU A 108 1.92 10.40 1.22
CA GLU A 108 2.61 9.84 0.06
C GLU A 108 3.62 10.82 -0.55
N VAL A 109 3.33 12.12 -0.55
CA VAL A 109 4.28 13.17 -0.96
C VAL A 109 5.42 13.29 0.06
N GLU A 110 5.11 13.37 1.36
CA GLU A 110 6.11 13.49 2.43
C GLU A 110 7.06 12.29 2.49
N ARG A 111 6.57 11.09 2.17
CA ARG A 111 7.37 9.85 2.09
C ARG A 111 8.13 9.70 0.77
N ASN A 112 7.99 10.63 -0.17
CA ASN A 112 8.56 10.57 -1.53
C ASN A 112 8.08 9.36 -2.36
N TRP A 113 6.84 8.89 -2.13
CA TRP A 113 6.23 7.80 -2.91
C TRP A 113 5.71 8.29 -4.26
N VAL A 114 5.42 9.59 -4.35
CA VAL A 114 5.05 10.30 -5.57
C VAL A 114 6.27 11.04 -6.10
N LYS A 115 6.42 11.14 -7.42
CA LYS A 115 7.51 11.89 -8.07
C LYS A 115 6.98 13.13 -8.80
N PRO A 116 6.69 14.23 -8.10
CA PRO A 116 6.33 15.50 -8.72
C PRO A 116 7.52 16.18 -9.39
N THR A 117 7.26 16.99 -10.42
CA THR A 117 8.19 18.01 -10.91
C THR A 117 8.30 19.18 -9.92
N GLU A 118 9.33 20.02 -10.02
CA GLU A 118 9.47 21.20 -9.16
C GLU A 118 8.25 22.12 -9.22
N GLN A 119 7.69 22.34 -10.41
CA GLN A 119 6.48 23.15 -10.60
C GLN A 119 5.27 22.52 -9.90
N GLN A 120 5.07 21.21 -10.07
CA GLN A 120 3.99 20.46 -9.42
C GLN A 120 4.12 20.53 -7.88
N MET A 121 5.33 20.41 -7.35
CA MET A 121 5.58 20.49 -5.91
C MET A 121 5.22 21.88 -5.36
N GLN A 122 5.63 22.95 -6.05
CA GLN A 122 5.27 24.33 -5.67
C GLN A 122 3.75 24.55 -5.66
N GLU A 123 3.03 23.97 -6.63
CA GLU A 123 1.57 24.05 -6.68
C GLU A 123 0.91 23.28 -5.53
N LEU A 124 1.37 22.06 -5.20
CA LEU A 124 0.89 21.30 -4.05
C LEU A 124 1.09 22.07 -2.73
N GLU A 125 2.28 22.63 -2.52
CA GLU A 125 2.57 23.43 -1.33
C GLU A 125 1.64 24.66 -1.22
N PHE A 126 1.37 25.33 -2.33
CA PHE A 126 0.43 26.45 -2.37
C PHE A 126 -0.98 25.98 -2.01
N LEU A 127 -1.45 24.87 -2.58
CA LEU A 127 -2.78 24.33 -2.31
C LEU A 127 -2.94 23.86 -0.86
N GLN A 128 -1.89 23.26 -0.29
CA GLN A 128 -1.85 22.84 1.11
C GLN A 128 -1.93 24.05 2.06
N LYS A 129 -1.17 25.12 1.81
CA LYS A 129 -1.24 26.37 2.58
C LYS A 129 -2.63 27.03 2.55
N ASN A 130 -3.35 26.90 1.44
CA ASN A 130 -4.70 27.42 1.28
C ASN A 130 -5.80 26.43 1.71
N ALA A 131 -5.45 25.28 2.27
CA ALA A 131 -6.37 24.20 2.68
C ALA A 131 -7.34 23.75 1.56
N ASN A 132 -6.94 23.85 0.29
CA ASN A 132 -7.79 23.52 -0.85
C ASN A 132 -7.65 22.04 -1.24
N LYS A 133 -8.29 21.15 -0.47
CA LYS A 133 -8.14 19.70 -0.59
C LYS A 133 -8.59 19.14 -1.95
N VAL A 134 -9.69 19.65 -2.50
CA VAL A 134 -10.24 19.17 -3.78
C VAL A 134 -9.26 19.47 -4.92
N LYS A 135 -8.74 20.70 -4.98
CA LYS A 135 -7.73 21.05 -5.99
C LYS A 135 -6.42 20.32 -5.76
N PHE A 136 -6.00 20.12 -4.51
CA PHE A 136 -4.80 19.34 -4.19
C PHE A 136 -4.90 17.93 -4.77
N LEU A 137 -6.01 17.24 -4.52
CA LEU A 137 -6.23 15.89 -5.04
C LEU A 137 -6.36 15.88 -6.57
N GLY A 138 -6.99 16.89 -7.17
CA GLY A 138 -7.04 17.02 -8.63
C GLY A 138 -5.65 17.19 -9.26
N GLN A 139 -4.72 17.88 -8.58
CA GLN A 139 -3.35 18.06 -9.08
C GLN A 139 -2.47 16.82 -8.90
N ILE A 140 -2.57 16.16 -7.74
CA ILE A 140 -1.69 15.00 -7.46
C ILE A 140 -2.00 13.79 -8.34
N GLN A 141 -3.23 13.67 -8.87
CA GLN A 141 -3.64 12.60 -9.77
C GLN A 141 -2.79 12.49 -11.05
N GLU A 142 -2.27 13.62 -11.51
CA GLU A 142 -1.45 13.69 -12.74
C GLU A 142 0.04 13.38 -12.47
N MET A 143 0.41 13.12 -11.22
CA MET A 143 1.81 12.95 -10.82
C MET A 143 2.27 11.50 -10.93
N GLN A 144 3.56 11.32 -11.22
CA GLN A 144 4.14 9.99 -11.37
C GLN A 144 4.07 9.22 -10.04
N PHE A 145 3.59 7.99 -10.12
CA PHE A 145 3.41 7.05 -9.00
C PHE A 145 2.34 7.42 -7.96
N TYR A 146 1.50 8.43 -8.20
CA TYR A 146 0.34 8.62 -7.34
C TYR A 146 -0.60 7.40 -7.37
N GLY A 147 -1.04 6.95 -6.19
CA GLY A 147 -1.84 5.73 -6.02
C GLY A 147 -1.04 4.42 -6.07
N TYR A 148 0.28 4.47 -6.23
CA TYR A 148 1.13 3.29 -6.15
C TYR A 148 1.48 2.98 -4.69
N ILE A 149 1.74 1.71 -4.44
CA ILE A 149 2.31 1.24 -3.17
C ILE A 149 3.80 1.10 -3.35
N GLN A 150 4.56 1.66 -2.41
CA GLN A 150 6.01 1.50 -2.34
C GLN A 150 6.37 0.66 -1.11
N PRO A 151 6.70 -0.63 -1.28
CA PRO A 151 7.30 -1.41 -0.21
C PRO A 151 8.70 -0.89 0.14
N ASP A 152 9.26 -1.41 1.23
CA ASP A 152 10.64 -1.11 1.62
C ASP A 152 11.63 -1.39 0.48
N PRO A 153 12.72 -0.60 0.38
CA PRO A 153 13.75 -0.83 -0.61
C PRO A 153 14.23 -2.29 -0.63
N CYS A 154 14.33 -2.85 -1.83
CA CYS A 154 14.60 -4.25 -2.05
C CYS A 154 15.88 -4.45 -2.88
N ILE A 155 16.30 -5.69 -3.06
CA ILE A 155 17.43 -6.04 -3.92
C ILE A 155 16.89 -6.59 -5.25
N TYR A 156 17.33 -6.02 -6.35
CA TYR A 156 17.01 -6.39 -7.73
C TYR A 156 18.14 -7.20 -8.35
N ASP A 157 17.81 -8.38 -8.88
CA ASP A 157 18.78 -9.42 -9.27
C ASP A 157 18.83 -9.70 -10.78
N TYR A 158 18.53 -8.69 -11.62
CA TYR A 158 18.51 -8.85 -13.08
C TYR A 158 19.05 -7.59 -13.78
N PRO A 159 19.77 -7.68 -14.92
CA PRO A 159 20.51 -8.84 -15.41
C PRO A 159 21.76 -9.16 -14.56
N GLU A 160 22.17 -8.26 -13.67
CA GLU A 160 23.26 -8.44 -12.72
C GLU A 160 22.70 -8.40 -11.29
N GLU A 161 23.32 -9.16 -10.38
CA GLU A 161 22.81 -9.38 -9.02
C GLU A 161 23.18 -8.25 -8.05
N GLY A 162 22.32 -8.02 -7.06
CA GLY A 162 22.68 -7.24 -5.87
C GLY A 162 22.43 -5.72 -5.92
N TYR A 163 21.64 -5.20 -6.88
CA TYR A 163 21.35 -3.76 -6.93
C TYR A 163 20.19 -3.36 -6.02
N SER A 164 20.33 -2.23 -5.32
CA SER A 164 19.22 -1.66 -4.55
C SER A 164 18.16 -1.12 -5.49
N ALA A 165 16.89 -1.36 -5.18
CA ALA A 165 15.78 -0.87 -5.98
C ALA A 165 14.58 -0.44 -5.14
N ASP A 166 14.02 0.71 -5.51
CA ASP A 166 12.70 1.16 -5.05
C ASP A 166 11.63 0.61 -5.99
N ILE A 167 10.64 -0.08 -5.43
CA ILE A 167 9.56 -0.70 -6.18
C ILE A 167 8.30 0.14 -6.03
N HIS A 168 7.61 0.39 -7.14
CA HIS A 168 6.30 1.05 -7.14
C HIS A 168 5.31 0.11 -7.82
N ILE A 169 4.28 -0.31 -7.08
CA ILE A 169 3.27 -1.26 -7.56
C ILE A 169 1.92 -0.55 -7.67
N GLY A 170 1.34 -0.54 -8.86
CA GLY A 170 0.05 0.11 -9.11
C GLY A 170 -0.26 0.25 -10.60
N ASN A 171 -1.51 0.57 -10.91
CA ASN A 171 -2.04 0.77 -12.26
C ASN A 171 -1.62 -0.36 -13.23
N GLY A 172 -1.76 -1.62 -12.78
CA GLY A 172 -1.42 -2.80 -13.55
C GLY A 172 0.07 -2.94 -13.88
N LYS A 173 0.97 -2.28 -13.13
CA LYS A 173 2.42 -2.28 -13.36
C LYS A 173 3.22 -2.46 -12.07
N ILE A 174 4.41 -3.02 -12.22
CA ILE A 174 5.49 -3.01 -11.24
C ILE A 174 6.63 -2.19 -11.84
N ASN A 175 6.97 -1.06 -11.24
CA ASN A 175 8.09 -0.21 -11.67
C ASN A 175 9.24 -0.36 -10.69
N CYS A 176 10.43 -0.66 -11.21
CA CYS A 176 11.65 -0.79 -10.42
C CYS A 176 12.57 0.39 -10.75
N CYS A 177 12.88 1.22 -9.76
CA CYS A 177 13.91 2.25 -9.84
C CYS A 177 15.20 1.68 -9.26
N ILE A 178 16.09 1.21 -10.14
CA ILE A 178 17.30 0.48 -9.76
C ILE A 178 18.47 1.46 -9.64
N THR A 179 19.15 1.47 -8.50
CA THR A 179 20.35 2.28 -8.28
C THR A 179 21.59 1.50 -8.72
N LEU A 180 22.21 1.95 -9.82
CA LEU A 180 23.43 1.36 -10.38
C LEU A 180 24.68 1.77 -9.56
N PRO A 181 25.81 1.05 -9.68
CA PRO A 181 27.07 1.41 -8.98
C PRO A 181 27.60 2.81 -9.31
N THR A 182 27.19 3.37 -10.45
CA THR A 182 27.51 4.73 -10.89
C THR A 182 26.65 5.81 -10.22
N ASN A 183 25.79 5.44 -9.27
CA ASN A 183 24.72 6.26 -8.68
C ASN A 183 23.68 6.77 -9.71
N GLN A 184 23.62 6.15 -10.89
CA GLN A 184 22.58 6.41 -11.87
C GLN A 184 21.35 5.56 -11.56
N ILE A 185 20.16 6.14 -11.71
CA ILE A 185 18.90 5.42 -11.55
C ILE A 185 18.46 4.89 -12.92
N LYS A 186 18.24 3.58 -12.99
CA LYS A 186 17.64 2.90 -14.15
C LYS A 186 16.22 2.49 -13.80
N GLU A 187 15.25 3.02 -14.54
CA GLU A 187 13.85 2.64 -14.38
C GLU A 187 13.47 1.49 -15.33
N VAL A 188 12.83 0.45 -14.79
CA VAL A 188 12.30 -0.69 -15.54
C VAL A 188 10.85 -0.90 -15.16
N SER A 189 9.97 -1.01 -16.16
CA SER A 189 8.53 -1.18 -15.95
C SER A 189 8.02 -2.52 -16.46
N PHE A 190 7.31 -3.25 -15.61
CA PHE A 190 6.72 -4.55 -15.87
C PHE A 190 5.21 -4.46 -15.87
N LYS A 191 4.56 -4.73 -17.01
CA LYS A 191 3.10 -4.79 -17.07
C LYS A 191 2.59 -6.11 -16.50
N ILE A 192 1.68 -6.06 -15.53
CA ILE A 192 1.12 -7.25 -14.84
C ILE A 192 0.54 -8.26 -15.85
N ASN A 193 -0.12 -7.79 -16.91
CA ASN A 193 -0.70 -8.65 -17.94
C ASN A 193 0.32 -9.40 -18.85
N ARG A 194 1.63 -9.17 -18.66
CA ARG A 194 2.71 -9.87 -19.35
C ARG A 194 3.44 -10.87 -18.45
N LEU A 195 3.00 -11.01 -17.19
CA LEU A 195 3.54 -12.01 -16.27
C LEU A 195 2.83 -13.34 -16.55
N ARG A 196 3.59 -14.45 -16.57
CA ARG A 196 2.98 -15.79 -16.66
C ARG A 196 2.66 -16.35 -15.28
N SER A 197 3.61 -16.22 -14.36
CA SER A 197 3.50 -16.75 -13.02
C SER A 197 4.43 -16.01 -12.07
N TRP A 198 4.14 -16.10 -10.78
CA TRP A 198 5.01 -15.64 -9.71
C TRP A 198 5.07 -16.68 -8.60
N TRP A 199 6.09 -16.60 -7.75
CA TRP A 199 6.10 -17.24 -6.45
C TRP A 199 6.96 -16.46 -5.47
N SER A 200 6.70 -16.66 -4.19
CA SER A 200 7.53 -16.17 -3.10
C SER A 200 8.05 -17.34 -2.26
N ALA A 201 9.26 -17.18 -1.72
CA ALA A 201 9.87 -18.13 -0.79
C ALA A 201 10.77 -17.39 0.20
N THR A 202 10.99 -17.95 1.39
CA THR A 202 12.05 -17.48 2.29
C THR A 202 13.42 -17.75 1.65
N LYS A 203 14.37 -16.82 1.82
CA LYS A 203 15.73 -17.01 1.33
C LYS A 203 16.46 -17.99 2.23
N ASP A 204 17.07 -19.02 1.63
CA ASP A 204 17.76 -20.12 2.32
C ASP A 204 18.59 -19.63 3.53
N GLY A 205 18.17 -19.98 4.74
CA GLY A 205 18.88 -19.72 5.99
C GLY A 205 18.80 -18.29 6.57
N LYS A 206 18.01 -17.37 5.98
CA LYS A 206 17.74 -16.04 6.55
C LYS A 206 16.22 -15.87 6.73
N GLU A 207 15.75 -15.95 7.98
CA GLU A 207 14.32 -15.86 8.31
C GLU A 207 13.68 -14.53 7.86
N ASP A 208 14.45 -13.44 7.80
CA ASP A 208 13.91 -12.09 7.55
C ASP A 208 14.00 -11.62 6.10
N THR A 209 14.25 -12.50 5.12
CA THR A 209 14.34 -12.11 3.71
C THR A 209 13.50 -13.01 2.83
N LEU A 210 12.51 -12.42 2.18
CA LEU A 210 11.68 -13.05 1.17
C LEU A 210 12.28 -12.84 -0.22
N LYS A 211 12.07 -13.84 -1.07
CA LYS A 211 12.46 -13.87 -2.47
C LYS A 211 11.20 -13.93 -3.30
N LEU A 212 10.87 -12.83 -3.97
CA LEU A 212 9.79 -12.77 -4.95
C LEU A 212 10.37 -13.02 -6.34
N ARG A 213 9.81 -14.00 -7.06
CA ARG A 213 10.16 -14.30 -8.44
C ARG A 213 8.95 -14.21 -9.33
N PHE A 214 9.10 -13.59 -10.49
CA PHE A 214 8.05 -13.56 -11.52
C PHE A 214 8.62 -13.76 -12.92
N GLU A 215 7.87 -14.49 -13.76
CA GLU A 215 8.25 -14.74 -15.16
C GLU A 215 7.67 -13.64 -16.05
N TYR A 216 8.53 -12.93 -16.76
CA TYR A 216 8.13 -11.82 -17.62
C TYR A 216 8.42 -12.09 -19.10
N ASN A 217 7.46 -11.74 -19.96
CA ASN A 217 7.65 -11.80 -21.41
C ASN A 217 8.32 -10.54 -21.95
N TYR A 218 9.57 -10.68 -22.37
CA TYR A 218 10.30 -9.68 -23.16
C TYR A 218 10.17 -9.99 -24.64
N SER A 219 9.15 -9.42 -25.28
CA SER A 219 8.97 -9.47 -26.74
C SER A 219 9.04 -10.89 -27.32
N GLY A 220 8.43 -11.86 -26.65
CA GLY A 220 8.42 -13.28 -27.04
C GLY A 220 9.31 -14.19 -26.19
N THR A 221 10.31 -13.64 -25.49
CA THR A 221 11.25 -14.42 -24.67
C THR A 221 10.93 -14.29 -23.17
N TRP A 222 10.84 -15.41 -22.48
CA TRP A 222 10.52 -15.47 -21.05
C TRP A 222 11.76 -15.36 -20.19
N HIS A 223 11.73 -14.50 -19.19
CA HIS A 223 12.83 -14.28 -18.25
C HIS A 223 12.31 -14.25 -16.82
N TRP A 224 13.08 -14.81 -15.89
CA TRP A 224 12.82 -14.70 -14.46
C TRP A 224 13.38 -13.40 -13.93
N ILE A 225 12.53 -12.61 -13.27
CA ILE A 225 12.94 -11.47 -12.47
C ILE A 225 12.88 -11.87 -11.01
N ILE A 226 13.87 -11.46 -10.24
CA ILE A 226 14.03 -11.82 -8.83
C ILE A 226 14.18 -10.54 -8.02
N LEU A 227 13.37 -10.41 -6.98
CA LEU A 227 13.47 -9.37 -5.97
C LEU A 227 13.71 -10.03 -4.60
N TYR A 228 14.62 -9.48 -3.79
CA TYR A 228 14.69 -9.82 -2.37
C TYR A 228 14.19 -8.66 -1.52
N THR A 229 13.19 -8.93 -0.72
CA THR A 229 12.46 -7.95 0.08
C THR A 229 12.31 -8.47 1.51
N LYS A 230 12.15 -7.55 2.47
CA LYS A 230 11.76 -7.90 3.85
C LYS A 230 10.24 -7.89 4.05
N GLN A 231 9.50 -7.32 3.09
CA GLN A 231 8.05 -7.25 3.02
C GLN A 231 7.50 -8.28 2.04
#